data_AF-A0A941DP44-F1
#
_entry.id   AF-A0A941DP44-F1
#
_cell.length_a   1.000
_cell.length_b   1.000
_cell.length_c   1.000
_cell.angle_alpha   90.00
_cell.angle_beta   90.00
_cell.angle_gamma   90.00
#
_symmetry.space_group_name_H-M   'P 1'
#
loop_
_entity.id
_entity.type
_entity.pdbx_description
1 polymer ?
#
loop_
_entity_poly.entity_id
_entity_poly.type
_entity_poly.pdbx_seq_one_letter_code
_entity_poly.pdbx_strand_id
1 'polypeptide(L)'
;DIAVALWKGHYRHNPAHPQWINRDRFVLSNGHGSMLHYSLLHLTGYDLSMDEIRNFRQLHSKTAGHPEVHITPGVETTTGPLGQGITNAVGMALAE
;
A
#
# COMPACT_ATOMS: atom_id res chain seq x y z
N ASP A 1 6.41 -6.75 -13.22
CA ASP A 1 7.60 -5.99 -13.67
C ASP A 1 7.64 -4.55 -13.16
N ILE A 2 6.72 -3.67 -13.55
CA ILE A 2 6.75 -2.24 -13.15
C ILE A 2 6.79 -2.07 -11.62
N ALA A 3 5.95 -2.80 -10.88
CA ALA A 3 5.93 -2.72 -9.43
C ALA A 3 7.27 -3.16 -8.79
N VAL A 4 7.90 -4.20 -9.33
CA VAL A 4 9.22 -4.67 -8.85
C VAL A 4 10.29 -3.63 -9.17
N ALA A 5 10.28 -3.05 -10.37
CA ALA A 5 11.22 -2.00 -10.75
C ALA A 5 11.12 -0.78 -9.82
N LEU A 6 9.90 -0.33 -9.53
CA LEU A 6 9.66 0.77 -8.58
C LEU A 6 10.11 0.40 -7.17
N TRP A 7 9.57 -0.68 -6.59
CA TRP A 7 9.77 -1.00 -5.17
C TRP A 7 11.17 -1.51 -4.82
N LYS A 8 11.88 -2.12 -5.77
CA LYS A 8 13.26 -2.60 -5.54
C LYS A 8 14.32 -1.53 -5.82
N GLY A 9 14.04 -0.56 -6.68
CA GLY A 9 15.08 0.35 -7.21
C GLY A 9 14.86 1.84 -6.99
N HIS A 10 13.60 2.30 -6.89
CA HIS A 10 13.27 3.72 -6.93
C HIS A 10 12.44 4.21 -5.75
N TYR A 11 11.77 3.32 -5.01
CA TYR A 11 10.89 3.68 -3.91
C TYR A 11 11.67 3.81 -2.60
N ARG A 12 11.76 5.02 -2.05
CA ARG A 12 12.43 5.31 -0.78
C ARG A 12 11.48 5.15 0.39
N HIS A 13 11.52 4.00 1.03
CA HIS A 13 10.64 3.66 2.16
C HIS A 13 11.39 2.91 3.26
N ASN A 14 10.82 2.87 4.46
CA ASN A 14 11.34 2.08 5.58
C ASN A 14 10.21 1.21 6.16
N PRO A 15 10.17 -0.10 5.86
CA PRO A 15 9.18 -1.03 6.38
C PRO A 15 9.15 -1.12 7.92
N ALA A 16 10.29 -0.90 8.59
CA ALA A 16 10.38 -0.85 10.05
C ALA A 16 9.89 0.50 10.64
N HIS A 17 9.75 1.53 9.80
CA HIS A 17 9.17 2.82 10.19
C HIS A 17 8.22 3.35 9.09
N PRO A 18 7.05 2.71 8.87
CA PRO A 18 6.12 3.07 7.79
C PRO A 18 5.61 4.51 7.84
N GLN A 19 5.70 5.16 9.01
CA GLN A 19 5.25 6.53 9.23
C GLN A 19 6.36 7.58 9.07
N TRP A 20 7.57 7.19 8.65
CA TRP A 20 8.67 8.12 8.39
C TRP A 20 8.22 9.25 7.46
N ILE A 21 8.30 10.50 7.94
CA ILE A 21 7.65 11.63 7.29
C ILE A 21 8.18 11.92 5.88
N ASN A 22 9.46 11.67 5.61
CA ASN A 22 10.12 11.95 4.32
C ASN A 22 10.27 10.71 3.42
N ARG A 23 9.48 9.65 3.65
CA ARG A 23 9.40 8.50 2.72
C ARG A 23 8.70 8.91 1.43
N ASP A 24 8.93 8.18 0.34
CA ASP A 24 8.10 8.30 -0.85
C ASP A 24 6.68 7.76 -0.55
N ARG A 25 5.65 8.40 -1.13
CA ARG A 25 4.26 7.96 -0.96
C ARG A 25 3.83 7.09 -2.15
N PHE A 26 3.30 5.90 -1.88
CA PHE A 26 2.78 5.00 -2.91
C PHE A 26 1.25 4.89 -2.80
N VAL A 27 0.54 5.14 -3.90
CA VAL A 27 -0.93 5.01 -3.96
C VAL A 27 -1.32 4.07 -5.11
N LEU A 28 -1.93 2.93 -4.77
CA LEU A 28 -2.53 2.04 -5.75
C LEU A 28 -3.93 2.55 -6.14
N SER A 29 -4.02 3.44 -7.12
CA SER A 29 -5.31 4.07 -7.47
C SER A 29 -6.37 3.09 -7.99
N ASN A 30 -5.94 2.00 -8.63
CA ASN A 30 -6.82 0.90 -9.04
C ASN A 30 -6.93 -0.14 -7.92
N GLY A 31 -7.55 0.25 -6.80
CA GLY A 31 -7.57 -0.53 -5.55
C GLY A 31 -8.02 -1.99 -5.67
N HIS A 32 -8.72 -2.38 -6.75
CA HIS A 32 -9.07 -3.78 -7.00
C HIS A 32 -7.84 -4.68 -7.19
N GLY A 33 -6.68 -4.11 -7.54
CA GLY A 33 -5.38 -4.79 -7.60
C GLY A 33 -4.71 -4.98 -6.24
N SER A 34 -5.46 -4.95 -5.13
CA SER A 34 -4.97 -4.94 -3.74
C SER A 34 -3.95 -6.03 -3.44
N MET A 35 -4.12 -7.24 -3.99
CA MET A 35 -3.19 -8.35 -3.75
C MET A 35 -1.76 -8.06 -4.25
N LEU A 36 -1.58 -7.23 -5.28
CA LEU A 36 -0.25 -6.78 -5.70
C LEU A 36 0.39 -5.95 -4.58
N HIS A 37 -0.35 -4.99 -4.03
CA HIS A 37 0.16 -4.11 -2.99
C HIS A 37 0.48 -4.87 -1.70
N TYR A 38 -0.42 -5.75 -1.24
CA TYR A 38 -0.17 -6.56 -0.05
C TYR A 38 1.02 -7.50 -0.23
N SER A 39 1.20 -8.08 -1.43
CA SER A 39 2.38 -8.91 -1.72
C SER A 39 3.68 -8.09 -1.64
N LEU A 40 3.69 -6.86 -2.16
CA LEU A 40 4.86 -5.97 -2.06
C LEU A 40 5.14 -5.58 -0.61
N LEU A 41 4.11 -5.23 0.17
CA LEU A 41 4.24 -4.92 1.59
C LEU A 41 4.82 -6.09 2.38
N HIS A 42 4.29 -7.30 2.15
CA HIS A 42 4.82 -8.52 2.77
C HIS A 42 6.28 -8.77 2.39
N LEU A 43 6.59 -8.80 1.08
CA LEU A 43 7.91 -9.13 0.57
C LEU A 43 8.98 -8.10 0.93
N THR A 44 8.58 -6.84 1.16
CA THR A 44 9.50 -5.78 1.59
C THR A 44 9.64 -5.67 3.10
N GLY A 45 8.88 -6.44 3.88
CA GLY A 45 9.06 -6.55 5.33
C GLY A 45 8.23 -5.58 6.17
N TYR A 46 7.10 -5.10 5.66
CA TYR A 46 6.10 -4.44 6.51
C TYR A 46 5.50 -5.45 7.49
N ASP A 47 4.82 -4.96 8.53
CA ASP A 47 4.05 -5.78 9.49
C ASP A 47 2.78 -6.40 8.85
N LEU A 48 3.01 -7.23 7.83
CA LEU A 48 1.99 -7.94 7.06
C LEU A 48 2.53 -9.34 6.77
N SER A 49 2.21 -10.30 7.65
CA SER A 49 2.74 -11.66 7.58
C SER A 49 2.12 -12.47 6.43
N MET A 50 2.70 -13.63 6.13
CA MET A 50 2.11 -14.58 5.18
C MET A 50 0.71 -15.06 5.59
N ASP A 51 0.38 -15.04 6.89
CA ASP A 51 -0.95 -15.43 7.36
C ASP A 51 -2.00 -14.38 7.00
N GLU A 52 -1.64 -13.09 7.04
CA GLU A 52 -2.51 -12.02 6.53
C GLU A 52 -2.76 -12.17 5.03
N ILE A 53 -1.75 -12.57 4.26
CA ILE A 53 -1.90 -12.86 2.82
C ILE A 53 -2.87 -14.02 2.59
N ARG A 54 -2.79 -15.08 3.41
CA ARG A 54 -3.71 -16.23 3.34
C ARG A 54 -5.14 -15.85 3.74
N ASN A 55 -5.29 -14.89 4.64
CA ASN A 55 -6.59 -14.36 5.10
C ASN A 55 -7.16 -13.27 4.19
N PHE A 56 -6.76 -13.21 2.92
CA PHE A 56 -7.30 -12.24 1.98
C PHE A 56 -8.84 -12.28 1.93
N ARG A 57 -9.44 -11.09 2.08
CA ARG A 57 -10.91 -10.87 2.09
C ARG A 57 -11.66 -11.61 3.21
N GLN A 58 -10.97 -12.10 4.23
CA GLN A 58 -11.62 -12.67 5.40
C GLN A 58 -11.98 -11.59 6.41
N LEU A 59 -12.99 -11.86 7.23
CA LEU A 59 -13.44 -10.94 8.27
C LEU A 59 -12.29 -10.62 9.24
N HIS A 60 -12.12 -9.34 9.60
CA HIS A 60 -11.07 -8.82 10.49
C HIS A 60 -9.62 -8.98 10.00
N SER A 61 -9.42 -9.44 8.77
CA SER A 61 -8.10 -9.49 8.13
C SER A 61 -7.55 -8.09 7.86
N LYS A 62 -6.22 -7.93 7.93
CA LYS A 62 -5.53 -6.72 7.47
C LYS A 62 -5.46 -6.65 5.93
N THR A 63 -5.91 -7.67 5.20
CA THR A 63 -5.90 -7.74 3.72
C THR A 63 -7.31 -7.76 3.14
N ALA A 64 -8.01 -6.64 3.30
CA ALA A 64 -9.36 -6.43 2.74
C ALA A 64 -9.38 -6.46 1.20
N GLY A 65 -10.58 -6.53 0.61
CA GLY A 65 -10.73 -6.62 -0.85
C GLY A 65 -10.14 -5.44 -1.64
N HIS A 66 -10.11 -4.26 -1.03
CA HIS A 66 -9.44 -3.06 -1.49
C HIS A 66 -8.53 -2.52 -0.37
N PRO A 67 -7.48 -1.72 -0.66
CA PRO A 67 -6.62 -1.15 0.36
C PRO A 67 -7.40 -0.23 1.30
N GLU A 68 -7.23 -0.42 2.60
CA GLU A 68 -7.86 0.39 3.64
C GLU A 68 -6.80 1.06 4.51
N VAL A 69 -6.83 2.39 4.57
CA VAL A 69 -5.95 3.18 5.43
C VAL A 69 -6.21 2.84 6.91
N HIS A 70 -5.16 2.85 7.72
CA HIS A 70 -5.17 2.48 9.15
C HIS A 70 -5.39 0.99 9.46
N ILE A 71 -5.83 0.18 8.50
CA ILE A 71 -5.98 -1.28 8.67
C ILE A 71 -4.70 -2.01 8.26
N THR A 72 -4.18 -1.72 7.07
CA THR A 72 -2.97 -2.37 6.55
C THR A 72 -1.74 -1.45 6.71
N PRO A 73 -0.66 -1.89 7.37
CA PRO A 73 0.59 -1.13 7.42
C PRO A 73 1.14 -0.83 6.02
N GLY A 74 1.51 0.42 5.76
CA GLY A 74 2.05 0.86 4.46
C GLY A 74 1.00 1.26 3.42
N VAL A 75 -0.30 1.15 3.71
CA VAL A 75 -1.35 1.73 2.86
C VAL A 75 -1.53 3.20 3.21
N GLU A 76 -1.21 4.08 2.26
CA GLU A 76 -1.25 5.54 2.42
C GLU A 76 -2.67 6.12 2.46
N THR A 77 -3.60 5.53 1.71
CA THR A 77 -4.98 6.00 1.60
C THR A 77 -5.90 4.87 1.15
N THR A 78 -7.17 4.91 1.58
CA THR A 78 -8.18 3.97 1.12
C THR A 78 -8.49 4.22 -0.36
N THR A 79 -8.48 3.15 -1.14
CA THR A 79 -8.84 3.18 -2.56
C THR A 79 -9.88 2.10 -2.85
N GLY A 80 -10.49 2.13 -4.03
CA GLY A 80 -11.61 1.26 -4.40
C GLY A 80 -12.59 2.02 -5.29
N PRO A 81 -13.11 3.17 -4.83
CA PRO A 81 -13.75 4.14 -5.71
C PRO A 81 -12.75 4.67 -6.73
N LEU A 82 -12.97 4.36 -8.01
CA LEU A 82 -12.05 4.74 -9.10
C LEU A 82 -11.93 6.27 -9.20
N GLY A 83 -10.75 6.73 -9.61
CA GLY A 83 -10.42 8.14 -9.74
C GLY A 83 -9.97 8.83 -8.44
N GLN A 84 -10.39 8.35 -7.26
CA GLN A 84 -10.04 9.01 -5.99
C GLN A 84 -8.57 8.81 -5.60
N GLY A 85 -8.00 7.62 -5.88
CA GLY A 85 -6.61 7.34 -5.50
C GLY A 85 -5.59 8.27 -6.15
N ILE A 86 -5.71 8.52 -7.45
CA ILE A 86 -4.83 9.46 -8.15
C ILE A 86 -5.06 10.91 -7.68
N THR A 87 -6.29 11.31 -7.38
CA THR A 87 -6.59 12.62 -6.81
C THR A 87 -5.97 12.80 -5.42
N ASN A 88 -6.00 11.77 -4.58
CA ASN A 88 -5.30 11.78 -3.29
C ASN A 88 -3.78 11.92 -3.48
N ALA A 89 -3.20 11.23 -4.46
CA ALA A 89 -1.77 11.35 -4.77
C ALA A 89 -1.39 12.77 -5.23
N VAL A 90 -2.25 13.47 -5.98
CA VAL A 90 -2.05 14.89 -6.31
C VAL A 90 -1.97 15.74 -5.04
N GLY A 91 -2.89 15.53 -4.08
CA GLY A 91 -2.85 16.21 -2.79
C GLY A 91 -1.57 15.92 -1.99
N MET A 92 -1.10 14.66 -2.00
CA MET A 92 0.17 14.29 -1.36
C MET A 92 1.37 14.97 -2.01
N ALA A 93 1.38 15.08 -3.34
CA ALA A 93 2.46 15.76 -4.06
C ALA A 93 2.49 17.29 -3.84
N LEU A 94 1.32 17.92 -3.65
CA LEU A 94 1.23 19.35 -3.32
C LEU A 94 1.70 19.66 -1.89
N ALA A 95 1.70 18.66 -1.00
CA ALA A 95 2.04 18.83 0.41
C ALA A 95 3.50 18.46 0.74
N GLU A 96 4.23 17.88 -0.20
CA GLU A 96 5.66 17.56 -0.07
C GLU A 96 6.51 18.85 -0.04
#